data_AF-A0A2D8UFT5-F1
#
_entry.id   AF-A0A2D8UFT5-F1
#
_cell.length_a   1.000
_cell.length_b   1.000
_cell.length_c   1.000
_cell.angle_alpha   90.00
_cell.angle_beta   90.00
_cell.angle_gamma   90.00
#
_symmetry.space_group_name_H-M   'P 1'
#
loop_
_entity.id
_entity.type
_entity.pdbx_description
1 polymer ?
#
loop_
_entity_poly.entity_id
_entity_poly.type
_entity_poly.pdbx_seq_one_letter_code
_entity_poly.pdbx_strand_id
1 'polypeptide(L)'
;MVGVCFVGQQSLNAETIRQGGTLAYCKYSRDYIAQEAAAKWDKIGILLGQFVSPWDWWRVKRLHPPVAVNCRKNCRKGKAYGNTCVRVAYTCQKPQGALVTQDNTVTFG
;
A
#
# COMPACT_ATOMS: atom_id res chain seq x y z
N MET A 1 -24.54 5.97 -0.06
CA MET A 1 -24.44 7.39 -0.42
C MET A 1 -23.12 7.96 0.10
N VAL A 2 -22.53 8.93 -0.61
CA VAL A 2 -21.38 9.71 -0.14
C VAL A 2 -21.86 11.16 -0.02
N GLY A 3 -21.52 11.84 1.08
CA GLY A 3 -21.97 13.20 1.37
C GLY A 3 -20.85 14.08 1.89
N VAL A 4 -21.03 15.39 1.78
CA VAL A 4 -20.11 16.40 2.33
C VAL A 4 -20.80 17.13 3.48
N CYS A 5 -20.13 17.21 4.62
CA CYS A 5 -20.63 17.88 5.82
C CYS A 5 -19.97 19.24 5.99
N PHE A 6 -20.75 20.23 6.40
CA PHE A 6 -20.30 21.61 6.61
C PHE A 6 -20.71 22.13 7.99
N VAL A 7 -19.85 22.95 8.58
CA VAL A 7 -20.18 23.81 9.72
C VAL A 7 -20.00 25.25 9.23
N GLY A 8 -21.12 25.94 9.01
CA GLY A 8 -21.11 27.23 8.30
C GLY A 8 -20.53 27.09 6.89
N GLN A 9 -19.44 27.80 6.60
CA GLN A 9 -18.73 27.75 5.31
C GLN A 9 -17.55 26.75 5.31
N GLN A 10 -17.25 26.11 6.44
CA GLN A 10 -16.12 25.18 6.55
C GLN A 10 -16.56 23.75 6.29
N SER A 11 -15.86 23.06 5.40
CA SER A 11 -16.06 21.62 5.18
C SER A 11 -15.35 20.83 6.29
N LEU A 12 -16.13 20.09 7.08
CA LEU A 12 -15.58 19.24 8.15
C LEU A 12 -14.63 18.20 7.56
N ASN A 13 -14.99 17.63 6.41
CA ASN A 13 -14.17 16.65 5.68
C ASN A 13 -12.79 17.23 5.32
N ALA A 14 -12.75 18.46 4.84
CA ALA A 14 -11.49 19.13 4.49
C ALA A 14 -10.63 19.39 5.73
N GLU A 15 -11.27 19.82 6.82
CA GLU A 15 -10.57 20.19 8.05
C GLU A 15 -9.95 18.98 8.75
N THR A 16 -10.64 17.85 8.83
CA THR A 16 -10.07 16.63 9.42
C THR A 16 -8.84 16.12 8.64
N ILE A 17 -8.84 16.28 7.32
CA ILE A 17 -7.69 15.94 6.47
C ILE A 17 -6.53 16.93 6.70
N ARG A 18 -6.83 18.23 6.77
CA ARG A 18 -5.84 19.29 7.02
C ARG A 18 -5.17 19.13 8.39
N GLN A 19 -5.91 18.69 9.41
CA GLN A 19 -5.37 18.37 10.73
C GLN A 19 -4.57 17.06 10.77
N GLY A 20 -4.42 16.37 9.63
CA GLY A 20 -3.60 15.16 9.52
C GLY A 20 -4.16 13.94 10.24
N GLY A 21 -5.47 13.92 10.53
CA GLY A 21 -6.15 12.77 11.15
C GLY A 21 -6.78 11.81 10.15
N THR A 22 -6.87 12.18 8.87
CA THR A 22 -7.59 11.41 7.83
C THR A 22 -6.91 11.53 6.47
N LEU A 23 -6.96 10.46 5.68
CA LEU A 23 -6.49 10.42 4.30
C LEU A 23 -7.57 10.87 3.30
N ALA A 24 -7.18 11.59 2.24
CA ALA A 24 -8.09 11.94 1.16
C ALA A 24 -8.39 10.72 0.26
N TYR A 25 -9.66 10.29 0.22
CA TYR A 25 -10.05 9.13 -0.58
C TYR A 25 -10.45 9.51 -2.01
N CYS A 26 -9.48 9.43 -2.92
CA CYS A 26 -9.62 9.90 -4.32
C CYS A 26 -10.56 9.10 -5.23
N LYS A 27 -11.21 8.03 -4.73
CA LYS A 27 -12.12 7.20 -5.55
C LYS A 27 -13.41 7.95 -5.91
N TYR A 28 -13.89 8.82 -5.02
CA TYR A 28 -15.18 9.50 -5.19
C TYR A 28 -15.03 11.00 -5.49
N SER A 29 -14.02 11.66 -4.94
CA SER A 29 -13.69 13.05 -5.25
C SER A 29 -12.19 13.32 -5.02
N ARG A 30 -11.67 14.35 -5.70
CA ARG A 30 -10.28 14.82 -5.61
C ARG A 30 -10.14 16.17 -4.88
N ASP A 31 -11.24 16.69 -4.34
CA ASP A 31 -11.30 18.05 -3.78
C ASP A 31 -10.38 18.26 -2.56
N TYR A 32 -9.95 17.16 -1.92
CA TYR A 32 -9.20 17.19 -0.66
C TYR A 32 -7.69 16.87 -0.79
N ILE A 33 -7.18 16.74 -2.02
CA ILE A 33 -5.76 16.38 -2.26
C ILE A 33 -4.81 17.47 -1.74
N ALA A 34 -5.18 18.74 -1.88
CA ALA A 34 -4.33 19.86 -1.47
C ALA A 34 -4.16 19.89 0.07
N GLN A 35 -5.22 19.61 0.81
CA GLN A 35 -5.26 19.56 2.26
C GLN A 35 -4.42 18.41 2.79
N GLU A 36 -4.51 17.24 2.15
CA GLU A 36 -3.66 16.08 2.48
C GLU A 36 -2.18 16.37 2.18
N ALA A 37 -1.88 17.03 1.07
CA ALA A 37 -0.52 17.41 0.71
C ALA A 37 0.08 18.40 1.71
N ALA A 38 -0.69 19.41 2.12
CA ALA A 38 -0.29 20.35 3.17
C ALA A 38 -0.01 19.63 4.49
N ALA A 39 -0.94 18.79 4.96
CA ALA A 39 -0.77 18.05 6.22
C ALA A 39 0.41 17.07 6.19
N LYS A 40 0.76 16.52 5.01
CA LYS A 40 1.98 15.70 4.81
C LYS A 40 3.26 16.53 4.86
N TRP A 41 3.27 17.71 4.22
CA TRP A 41 4.42 18.62 4.28
C TRP A 41 4.67 19.12 5.70
N ASP A 42 3.60 19.46 6.41
CA ASP A 42 3.64 19.93 7.79
C ASP A 42 3.82 18.78 8.81
N LYS A 43 3.77 17.53 8.34
CA LYS A 43 3.93 16.30 9.14
C LYS A 43 2.99 16.26 10.35
N ILE A 44 1.71 16.51 10.13
CA ILE A 44 0.70 16.60 11.18
C ILE A 44 0.03 15.24 11.40
N GLY A 45 -0.19 14.87 12.66
CA GLY A 45 -1.01 13.72 13.05
C GLY A 45 -0.46 12.39 12.52
N ILE A 46 -1.33 11.57 11.93
CA ILE A 46 -0.95 10.25 11.40
C ILE A 46 -0.05 10.36 10.16
N LEU A 47 -0.01 11.53 9.51
CA LEU A 47 0.79 11.78 8.32
C LEU A 47 2.27 12.06 8.63
N LEU A 48 2.64 12.19 9.91
CA LEU A 48 4.03 12.24 10.37
C LEU A 48 4.77 10.91 10.14
N GLY A 49 4.05 9.79 10.28
CA GLY A 49 4.61 8.44 10.27
C GLY A 49 4.56 7.77 8.90
N GLN A 50 5.27 6.65 8.78
CA GLN A 50 5.09 5.74 7.65
C GLN A 50 3.92 4.83 7.92
N PHE A 51 2.93 4.82 7.02
CA PHE A 51 1.81 3.90 7.11
C PHE A 51 1.33 3.50 5.72
N VAL A 52 0.63 2.37 5.67
CA VAL A 52 0.00 1.86 4.45
C VAL A 52 -1.41 2.40 4.40
N SER A 53 -1.81 2.97 3.26
CA SER A 53 -3.18 3.44 3.08
C SER A 53 -4.18 2.28 3.22
N PRO A 54 -5.40 2.53 3.72
CA PRO A 54 -6.40 1.47 3.92
C PRO A 54 -6.74 0.71 2.62
N TRP A 55 -6.78 1.39 1.48
CA TRP A 55 -7.07 0.77 0.19
C TRP A 55 -5.91 -0.08 -0.34
N ASP A 56 -4.67 0.26 -0.02
CA ASP A 56 -3.51 -0.57 -0.35
C ASP A 56 -3.46 -1.82 0.51
N TRP A 57 -3.72 -1.70 1.81
CA TRP A 57 -3.81 -2.83 2.74
C TRP A 57 -4.80 -3.91 2.24
N TRP A 58 -5.97 -3.48 1.75
CA TRP A 58 -7.00 -4.40 1.24
C TRP A 58 -6.66 -5.01 -0.11
N ARG A 59 -5.83 -4.35 -0.93
CA ARG A 59 -5.32 -4.96 -2.16
C ARG A 59 -4.31 -6.04 -1.85
N VAL A 60 -3.40 -5.81 -0.90
CA VAL A 60 -2.38 -6.80 -0.52
C VAL A 60 -3.00 -8.10 -0.01
N LYS A 61 -4.02 -8.05 0.86
CA LYS A 61 -4.72 -9.27 1.33
C LYS A 61 -5.41 -10.06 0.22
N ARG A 62 -5.89 -9.38 -0.83
CA ARG A 62 -6.51 -10.04 -2.00
C ARG A 62 -5.50 -10.60 -3.00
N LEU A 63 -4.23 -10.23 -2.87
CA LEU A 63 -3.11 -10.70 -3.71
C LEU A 63 -2.36 -11.89 -3.11
N HIS A 64 -2.97 -12.66 -2.20
CA HIS A 64 -2.50 -14.00 -1.85
C HIS A 64 -3.21 -15.09 -2.69
N PRO A 65 -2.81 -15.37 -3.95
CA PRO A 65 -2.58 -16.75 -4.32
C PRO A 65 -1.39 -17.28 -3.51
N PRO A 66 -1.31 -18.59 -3.21
CA PRO A 66 -0.13 -19.16 -2.55
C PRO A 66 1.09 -18.95 -3.46
N VAL A 67 1.88 -17.90 -3.20
CA VAL A 67 3.12 -17.66 -3.93
C VAL A 67 4.16 -18.61 -3.37
N ALA A 68 4.64 -19.53 -4.21
CA ALA A 68 5.73 -20.44 -3.90
C ALA A 68 6.89 -19.68 -3.25
N VAL A 69 7.16 -20.01 -1.98
CA VAL A 69 7.97 -19.24 -1.03
C VAL A 69 9.46 -19.18 -1.41
N ASN A 70 9.90 -19.96 -2.40
CA ASN A 70 11.32 -20.09 -2.76
C ASN A 70 11.74 -19.41 -4.08
N CYS A 71 10.88 -18.62 -4.71
CA CYS A 71 11.23 -18.06 -6.00
C CYS A 71 11.87 -16.66 -5.93
N ARG A 72 13.09 -16.53 -6.47
CA ARG A 72 13.74 -15.23 -6.64
C ARG A 72 12.99 -14.44 -7.72
N LYS A 73 12.40 -13.30 -7.33
CA LYS A 73 11.64 -12.44 -8.24
C LYS A 73 12.56 -11.49 -8.97
N ASN A 74 12.61 -11.61 -10.29
CA ASN A 74 13.31 -10.65 -11.16
C ASN A 74 12.28 -9.69 -11.76
N CYS A 75 12.35 -8.41 -11.39
CA CYS A 75 11.46 -7.37 -11.90
C CYS A 75 11.97 -6.90 -13.28
N ARG A 76 11.15 -7.02 -14.33
CA ARG A 76 11.57 -6.62 -15.69
C ARG A 76 11.54 -5.09 -15.91
N LYS A 77 10.68 -4.36 -15.19
CA LYS A 77 10.54 -2.89 -15.27
C LYS A 77 10.15 -2.30 -13.91
N GLY A 78 11.00 -1.46 -13.32
CA GLY A 78 10.73 -0.68 -12.10
C GLY A 78 11.70 -0.94 -10.95
N LYS A 79 11.61 -0.13 -9.88
CA LYS A 79 12.41 -0.32 -8.65
C LYS A 79 11.90 -1.51 -7.84
N ALA A 80 12.81 -2.28 -7.26
CA ALA A 80 12.50 -3.35 -6.31
C ALA A 80 12.50 -2.80 -4.88
N TYR A 81 11.59 -3.30 -4.04
CA TYR A 81 11.63 -3.08 -2.59
C TYR A 81 11.57 -4.46 -1.90
N GLY A 82 12.73 -4.90 -1.39
CA GLY A 82 12.89 -6.27 -0.88
C GLY A 82 12.56 -7.33 -1.92
N ASN A 83 11.75 -8.33 -1.54
CA ASN A 83 11.31 -9.43 -2.42
C ASN A 83 10.06 -9.08 -3.25
N THR A 84 9.81 -7.80 -3.49
CA THR A 84 8.57 -7.30 -4.13
C THR A 84 8.87 -6.33 -5.25
N CYS A 85 8.16 -6.48 -6.38
CA CYS A 85 8.20 -5.56 -7.50
C CYS A 85 7.09 -4.52 -7.38
N VAL A 86 7.41 -3.23 -7.57
CA VAL A 86 6.43 -2.12 -7.51
C VAL A 86 5.48 -2.13 -8.73
N ARG A 87 5.84 -2.80 -9.83
CA ARG A 87 4.95 -3.10 -10.98
C ARG A 87 4.77 -4.61 -11.12
N VAL A 88 3.57 -5.04 -11.53
CA VAL A 88 3.07 -6.44 -11.45
C VAL A 88 3.79 -7.41 -12.39
N ALA A 89 4.61 -6.95 -13.34
CA ALA A 89 5.35 -7.83 -14.25
C ALA A 89 6.67 -8.32 -13.63
N TYR A 90 6.65 -9.54 -13.09
CA TYR A 90 7.85 -10.24 -12.60
C TYR A 90 8.03 -11.60 -13.28
N THR A 91 9.29 -12.03 -13.40
CA THR A 91 9.63 -13.42 -13.74
C THR A 91 10.18 -14.14 -12.52
N CYS A 92 9.73 -15.36 -12.32
CA CYS A 92 10.17 -16.25 -11.26
C CYS A 92 11.28 -17.17 -11.80
N GLN A 93 12.48 -17.13 -11.21
CA GLN A 93 13.54 -18.11 -11.46
C GLN A 93 13.62 -19.08 -10.26
N LYS A 94 13.29 -20.36 -10.50
CA LYS A 94 13.41 -21.43 -9.50
C LYS A 94 14.87 -21.88 -9.41
N PRO A 95 15.47 -22.01 -8.20
CA PRO A 95 16.78 -22.66 -8.08
C PRO A 95 16.65 -24.15 -8.48
N GLN A 96 17.62 -24.65 -9.23
CA GLN A 96 17.65 -26.05 -9.65
C GLN A 96 17.86 -26.92 -8.40
N GLY A 97 16.92 -27.85 -8.12
CA GLY A 97 17.05 -28.84 -7.06
C GLY A 97 16.01 -28.80 -5.92
N ALA A 98 15.09 -27.83 -5.86
CA ALA A 98 14.11 -27.79 -4.78
C ALA A 98 12.86 -28.65 -5.08
N LEU A 99 12.81 -29.85 -4.50
CA LEU A 99 11.57 -30.60 -4.24
C LEU A 99 10.97 -30.10 -2.92
N VAL A 100 9.69 -29.75 -2.92
CA VAL A 100 8.95 -29.25 -1.76
C VAL A 100 8.33 -30.46 -1.07
N THR A 101 8.75 -30.80 0.14
CA THR A 101 7.95 -31.64 1.05
C THR A 101 7.04 -30.74 1.90
N GLN A 102 5.88 -31.27 2.27
CA GLN A 102 4.71 -30.53 2.78
C GLN A 102 4.90 -29.75 4.09
N ASP A 103 6.05 -29.87 4.75
CA ASP A 103 6.24 -29.35 6.11
C ASP A 103 7.17 -28.13 6.21
N ASN A 104 7.51 -27.49 5.08
CA ASN A 104 8.16 -26.16 5.05
C ASN A 104 9.46 -26.01 5.88
N THR A 105 10.16 -27.08 6.20
CA THR A 105 11.49 -27.02 6.81
C THR A 105 12.56 -27.11 5.72
N VAL A 106 13.31 -26.02 5.53
CA VAL A 106 14.47 -25.98 4.64
C VAL A 106 15.68 -26.50 5.42
N THR A 107 16.13 -27.72 5.13
CA THR A 107 17.42 -28.23 5.62
C THR A 107 18.51 -27.89 4.59
N PHE A 108 19.61 -27.29 5.04
CA PHE A 108 20.80 -27.11 4.23
C PHE A 108 21.74 -28.29 4.49
N GLY A 109 22.16 -28.99 3.45
CA GLY A 109 23.25 -29.97 3.48
C GLY A 109 24.56 -29.34 3.05
#